data_AF-A0AAW1WFP2-F1
#
_entry.id   AF-A0AAW1WFP2-F1
#
_cell.length_a   1.000
_cell.length_b   1.000
_cell.length_c   1.000
_cell.angle_alpha   90.00
_cell.angle_beta   90.00
_cell.angle_gamma   90.00
#
_symmetry.space_group_name_H-M   'P 1'
#
loop_
_entity.id
_entity.type
_entity.pdbx_description
1 polymer ?
#
loop_
_entity_poly.entity_id
_entity_poly.type
_entity_poly.pdbx_seq_one_letter_code
_entity_poly.pdbx_strand_id
1 'polypeptide(L)'
;MWIYGYIAPEYGFGSNTSTKGDVYSFGILVLEMVTRKRPIDDMFVGGLSLHKWVKNHYQGRVDKVIDSSLVRASRDQSPEVKKMWDVAIGEMIELGILCTQESPSTRPTMLDAADDLDRLKRYLCGDTTATFASSLGISSSTIDDY
;
A
#
# COMPACT_ATOMS: atom_id res chain seq x y z
N MET A 1 -4.68 -5.68 22.42
CA MET A 1 -3.21 -5.72 22.35
C MET A 1 -2.81 -5.30 20.94
N TRP A 2 -2.64 -4.00 20.70
CA TRP A 2 -2.73 -3.41 19.35
C TRP A 2 -1.44 -3.52 18.50
N ILE A 3 -0.34 -4.03 19.05
CA ILE A 3 0.97 -3.94 18.38
C ILE A 3 1.34 -5.17 17.54
N TYR A 4 0.73 -6.34 17.76
CA TYR A 4 1.23 -7.61 17.20
C TYR A 4 1.22 -7.66 15.66
N GLY A 5 0.31 -6.95 15.00
CA GLY A 5 0.22 -6.92 13.53
C GLY A 5 1.09 -5.88 12.84
N TYR A 6 1.70 -4.95 13.58
CA TYR A 6 2.47 -3.83 13.02
C TYR A 6 3.97 -3.99 13.23
N ILE A 7 4.39 -4.96 14.04
CA ILE A 7 5.80 -5.20 14.36
C ILE A 7 6.51 -5.79 13.14
N ALA A 8 7.61 -5.17 12.75
CA ALA A 8 8.48 -5.67 11.70
C ALA A 8 9.05 -7.05 12.08
N PRO A 9 9.10 -8.01 11.14
CA PRO A 9 9.44 -9.40 11.44
C PRO A 9 10.82 -9.56 12.10
N GLU A 10 11.78 -8.69 11.79
CA GLU A 10 13.12 -8.70 12.37
C GLU A 10 13.14 -8.42 13.88
N TYR A 11 12.18 -7.67 14.42
CA TYR A 11 12.12 -7.36 15.86
C TYR A 11 11.85 -8.61 16.70
N GLY A 12 11.20 -9.62 16.12
CA GLY A 12 11.01 -10.93 16.77
C GLY A 12 12.30 -11.73 16.96
N PHE A 13 13.36 -11.37 16.23
CA PHE A 13 14.69 -11.99 16.33
C PHE A 13 15.66 -11.21 17.22
N GLY A 14 15.16 -10.26 18.02
CA GLY A 14 15.97 -9.51 18.99
C GLY A 14 16.70 -8.30 18.42
N SER A 15 16.32 -7.81 17.24
CA SER A 15 16.88 -6.55 16.72
C SER A 15 16.27 -5.33 17.44
N ASN A 16 17.09 -4.31 17.67
CA ASN A 16 16.64 -3.03 18.21
C ASN A 16 15.68 -2.29 17.27
N THR A 17 14.95 -1.32 17.82
CA THR A 17 14.14 -0.36 17.05
C THR A 17 14.99 0.31 15.97
N SER A 18 14.49 0.35 14.75
CA SER A 18 15.15 0.92 13.58
C SER A 18 14.17 1.71 12.72
N THR A 19 14.68 2.70 11.99
CA THR A 19 13.89 3.45 11.01
C THR A 19 13.22 2.55 9.97
N LYS A 20 13.84 1.41 9.62
CA LYS A 20 13.25 0.45 8.66
C LYS A 20 12.09 -0.35 9.25
N GLY A 21 12.07 -0.58 10.57
CA GLY A 21 10.89 -1.15 11.23
C GLY A 21 9.74 -0.15 11.37
N ASP A 22 10.07 1.15 11.50
CA ASP A 22 9.06 2.23 11.45
C ASP A 22 8.41 2.29 10.05
N VAL A 23 9.21 2.16 8.98
CA VAL A 23 8.70 2.05 7.59
C VAL A 23 7.75 0.88 7.44
N TYR A 24 8.08 -0.29 8.02
CA TYR A 24 7.20 -1.46 7.98
C TYR A 24 5.86 -1.18 8.65
N SER A 25 5.91 -0.65 9.88
CA SER A 25 4.72 -0.32 10.67
C SER A 25 3.82 0.69 9.92
N PHE A 26 4.43 1.70 9.31
CA PHE A 26 3.76 2.66 8.44
C PHE A 26 3.09 1.98 7.24
N GLY A 27 3.79 1.08 6.56
CA GLY A 27 3.22 0.35 5.43
C GLY A 27 2.02 -0.52 5.82
N ILE A 28 2.02 -1.14 7.00
CA ILE A 28 0.84 -1.87 7.52
C ILE A 28 -0.34 -0.92 7.73
N LEU A 29 -0.10 0.28 8.28
CA LEU A 29 -1.15 1.30 8.43
C LEU A 29 -1.71 1.74 7.08
N VAL A 30 -0.86 1.94 6.07
CA VAL A 30 -1.30 2.26 4.70
C VAL A 30 -2.22 1.17 4.19
N LEU A 31 -1.80 -0.11 4.26
CA LEU A 31 -2.61 -1.25 3.81
C LEU A 31 -3.92 -1.40 4.61
N GLU A 32 -3.90 -1.14 5.91
CA GLU A 32 -5.10 -1.15 6.74
C GLU A 32 -6.08 -0.04 6.32
N MET A 33 -5.59 1.16 5.98
CA MET A 33 -6.44 2.27 5.56
C MET A 33 -7.22 1.96 4.27
N VAL A 34 -6.56 1.34 3.27
CA VAL A 34 -7.21 0.97 1.99
C VAL A 34 -8.12 -0.25 2.10
N THR A 35 -7.71 -1.26 2.86
CA THR A 35 -8.47 -2.52 2.97
C THR A 35 -9.55 -2.48 4.06
N ARG A 36 -9.42 -1.56 5.03
CA ARG A 36 -10.15 -1.54 6.31
C ARG A 36 -10.08 -2.85 7.09
N LYS A 37 -9.03 -3.66 6.85
CA LYS A 37 -8.76 -4.90 7.57
C LYS A 37 -7.69 -4.68 8.61
N ARG A 38 -7.99 -5.04 9.85
CA ARG A 38 -7.00 -4.97 10.93
C ARG A 38 -5.94 -6.04 10.69
N PRO A 39 -4.64 -5.77 10.89
CA PRO A 39 -3.59 -6.76 10.64
C PRO A 39 -3.64 -7.97 11.59
N ILE A 40 -4.48 -7.90 12.63
CA ILE A 40 -4.77 -8.98 13.60
C ILE A 40 -6.21 -9.51 13.48
N ASP A 41 -6.89 -9.28 12.34
CA ASP A 41 -8.21 -9.85 12.06
C ASP A 41 -8.14 -11.39 12.10
N ASP A 42 -9.20 -12.03 12.60
CA ASP A 42 -9.28 -13.49 12.77
C ASP A 42 -9.12 -14.25 11.44
N MET A 43 -9.27 -13.58 10.29
CA MET A 43 -8.96 -14.18 8.99
C MET A 43 -7.46 -14.42 8.73
N PHE A 44 -6.57 -13.75 9.45
CA PHE A 44 -5.11 -13.83 9.27
C PHE A 44 -4.50 -14.93 10.16
N VAL A 45 -4.89 -16.17 9.89
CA VAL A 45 -4.40 -17.38 10.58
C VAL A 45 -3.36 -18.12 9.75
N GLY A 46 -2.57 -18.99 10.39
CA GLY A 46 -1.66 -19.90 9.70
C GLY A 46 -0.49 -19.23 8.97
N GLY A 47 -0.02 -18.07 9.45
CA GLY A 47 1.10 -17.33 8.84
C GLY A 47 0.70 -16.45 7.65
N LEU A 48 -0.60 -16.34 7.38
CA LEU A 48 -1.16 -15.28 6.53
C LEU A 48 -1.08 -13.95 7.28
N SER A 49 -0.58 -12.92 6.62
CA SER A 49 -0.53 -11.55 7.14
C SER A 49 -1.25 -10.61 6.19
N LEU A 50 -1.58 -9.40 6.66
CA LEU A 50 -2.19 -8.37 5.80
C LEU A 50 -1.34 -8.10 4.54
N HIS A 51 -0.01 -8.01 4.69
CA HIS A 51 0.92 -7.90 3.56
C HIS A 51 0.71 -9.02 2.53
N LYS A 52 0.76 -10.29 2.97
CA LYS A 52 0.64 -11.45 2.09
C LYS A 52 -0.74 -11.50 1.44
N TRP A 53 -1.79 -11.20 2.20
CA TRP A 53 -3.16 -11.15 1.68
C TRP A 53 -3.30 -10.10 0.58
N VAL A 54 -2.87 -8.86 0.82
CA VAL A 54 -2.93 -7.79 -0.18
C VAL A 54 -2.09 -8.14 -1.40
N LYS A 55 -0.84 -8.56 -1.20
CA LYS A 55 0.07 -8.92 -2.31
C LYS A 55 -0.52 -10.02 -3.20
N ASN A 56 -1.20 -11.01 -2.62
CA ASN A 56 -1.80 -12.12 -3.36
C ASN A 56 -3.10 -11.71 -4.11
N HIS A 57 -3.87 -10.78 -3.56
CA HIS A 57 -5.19 -10.41 -4.10
C HIS A 57 -5.15 -9.19 -5.03
N TYR A 58 -4.19 -8.28 -4.83
CA TYR A 58 -4.10 -7.02 -5.58
C TYR A 58 -3.90 -7.31 -7.06
N GLN A 59 -2.78 -7.90 -7.50
CA GLN A 59 -2.53 -8.24 -8.93
C GLN A 59 -2.93 -7.11 -9.92
N GLY A 60 -2.75 -5.83 -9.56
CA GLY A 60 -3.18 -4.67 -10.36
C GLY A 60 -4.69 -4.39 -10.37
N ARG A 61 -5.48 -5.13 -9.59
CA ARG A 61 -6.93 -5.03 -9.44
C ARG A 61 -7.29 -4.49 -8.06
N VAL A 62 -7.44 -3.18 -7.99
CA VAL A 62 -7.81 -2.44 -6.77
C VAL A 62 -9.09 -3.00 -6.13
N ASP A 63 -10.11 -3.36 -6.93
CA ASP A 63 -11.41 -3.86 -6.47
C ASP A 63 -11.34 -5.13 -5.61
N LYS A 64 -10.25 -5.89 -5.69
CA LYS A 64 -10.07 -7.15 -4.95
C LYS A 64 -9.62 -6.95 -3.51
N VAL A 65 -9.06 -5.79 -3.20
CA VAL A 65 -8.45 -5.53 -1.89
C VAL A 65 -9.11 -4.39 -1.14
N ILE A 66 -9.71 -3.42 -1.85
CA ILE A 66 -10.27 -2.23 -1.21
C ILE A 66 -11.58 -2.50 -0.48
N ASP A 67 -11.82 -1.72 0.56
CA ASP A 67 -13.08 -1.78 1.29
C ASP A 67 -14.27 -1.31 0.46
N SER A 68 -15.41 -1.99 0.66
CA SER A 68 -16.67 -1.68 -0.01
C SER A 68 -17.20 -0.27 0.27
N SER A 69 -16.82 0.38 1.38
CA SER A 69 -17.20 1.77 1.65
C SER A 69 -16.45 2.75 0.74
N LEU A 70 -15.19 2.48 0.41
CA LEU A 70 -14.42 3.29 -0.55
C LEU A 70 -15.00 3.16 -1.96
N VAL A 71 -15.38 1.94 -2.36
CA VAL A 71 -16.09 1.69 -3.63
C VAL A 71 -17.41 2.46 -3.70
N ARG A 72 -18.15 2.53 -2.58
CA ARG A 72 -19.41 3.27 -2.52
C ARG A 72 -19.19 4.78 -2.59
N ALA A 73 -18.18 5.31 -1.92
CA ALA A 73 -17.84 6.73 -1.94
C ALA A 73 -17.47 7.25 -3.35
N SER A 74 -16.97 6.38 -4.23
CA SER A 74 -16.63 6.74 -5.61
C SER A 74 -17.77 6.54 -6.62
N ARG A 75 -18.93 5.98 -6.23
CA ARG A 75 -20.04 5.68 -7.17
C ARG A 75 -20.69 6.93 -7.76
N ASP A 76 -20.82 7.99 -6.98
CA ASP A 76 -21.51 9.22 -7.39
C ASP A 76 -20.58 10.25 -8.05
N GLN A 77 -19.33 9.87 -8.29
CA GLN A 77 -18.30 10.73 -8.88
C GLN A 77 -18.27 10.61 -10.41
N SER A 78 -17.71 11.63 -11.08
CA SER A 78 -17.50 11.58 -12.52
C SER A 78 -16.54 10.44 -12.91
N PRO A 79 -16.62 9.91 -14.15
CA PRO A 79 -15.72 8.86 -14.63
C PRO A 79 -14.23 9.23 -14.51
N GLU A 80 -13.90 10.51 -14.71
CA GLU A 80 -12.54 11.05 -14.61
C GLU A 80 -12.04 11.02 -13.17
N VAL A 81 -12.87 11.51 -12.23
CA VAL A 81 -12.57 11.47 -10.80
C VAL A 81 -12.40 10.03 -10.33
N LYS A 82 -13.28 9.12 -10.77
CA LYS A 82 -13.18 7.70 -10.43
C LYS A 82 -11.87 7.09 -10.91
N LYS A 83 -11.46 7.35 -12.15
CA LYS A 83 -10.17 6.87 -12.68
C LYS A 83 -8.99 7.41 -11.88
N MET A 84 -9.03 8.69 -11.50
CA MET A 84 -8.00 9.33 -10.69
C MET A 84 -7.88 8.68 -9.29
N TRP A 85 -9.02 8.35 -8.68
CA TRP A 85 -9.08 7.61 -7.43
C TRP A 85 -8.55 6.18 -7.55
N ASP A 86 -8.91 5.46 -8.61
CA ASP A 86 -8.44 4.09 -8.84
C ASP A 86 -6.90 4.06 -8.96
N VAL A 87 -6.31 5.01 -9.69
CA VAL A 87 -4.85 5.19 -9.77
C VAL A 87 -4.27 5.47 -8.39
N ALA A 88 -4.84 6.43 -7.65
CA ALA A 88 -4.30 6.82 -6.36
C ALA A 88 -4.34 5.68 -5.33
N ILE A 89 -5.42 4.90 -5.31
CA ILE A 89 -5.52 3.76 -4.40
C ILE A 89 -4.55 2.66 -4.81
N GLY A 90 -4.38 2.39 -6.11
CA GLY A 90 -3.38 1.44 -6.61
C GLY A 90 -1.97 1.78 -6.13
N GLU A 91 -1.57 3.04 -6.26
CA GLU A 91 -0.26 3.53 -5.80
C GLU A 91 -0.09 3.41 -4.28
N MET A 92 -1.12 3.71 -3.49
CA MET A 92 -1.06 3.50 -2.04
C MET A 92 -0.89 2.02 -1.68
N ILE A 93 -1.55 1.11 -2.41
CA ILE A 93 -1.41 -0.33 -2.20
C ILE A 93 0.03 -0.76 -2.50
N GLU A 94 0.59 -0.32 -3.62
CA GLU A 94 1.96 -0.65 -4.04
C GLU A 94 2.99 -0.11 -3.06
N LEU A 95 2.85 1.15 -2.64
CA LEU A 95 3.69 1.74 -1.60
C LEU A 95 3.59 0.93 -0.30
N GLY A 96 2.38 0.58 0.13
CA GLY A 96 2.15 -0.26 1.30
C GLY A 96 2.85 -1.62 1.20
N ILE A 97 2.77 -2.30 0.06
CA ILE A 97 3.47 -3.58 -0.21
C ILE A 97 4.98 -3.40 -0.14
N LEU A 98 5.54 -2.33 -0.70
CA LEU A 98 6.99 -2.06 -0.68
C LEU A 98 7.51 -1.71 0.73
N CYS A 99 6.76 -0.90 1.49
CA CYS A 99 7.10 -0.60 2.88
C CYS A 99 7.08 -1.84 3.77
N THR A 100 6.24 -2.84 3.45
CA THR A 100 6.02 -4.04 4.27
C THR A 100 6.80 -5.29 3.80
N GLN A 101 7.86 -5.12 3.00
CA GLN A 101 8.73 -6.23 2.64
C GLN A 101 9.36 -6.88 3.87
N GLU A 102 9.55 -8.21 3.84
CA GLU A 102 10.16 -8.94 4.96
C GLU A 102 11.60 -8.48 5.20
N SER A 103 12.38 -8.24 4.14
CA SER A 103 13.75 -7.74 4.25
C SER A 103 13.82 -6.22 4.45
N PRO A 104 14.42 -5.71 5.55
CA PRO A 104 14.57 -4.26 5.79
C PRO A 104 15.31 -3.50 4.70
N SER A 105 16.26 -4.15 4.01
CA SER A 105 17.07 -3.52 2.94
C SER A 105 16.27 -3.23 1.67
N THR A 106 15.16 -3.94 1.46
CA THR A 106 14.29 -3.77 0.28
C THR A 106 13.17 -2.75 0.50
N ARG A 107 12.99 -2.29 1.73
CA ARG A 107 12.00 -1.25 2.05
C ARG A 107 12.54 0.12 1.60
N PRO A 108 11.71 1.05 1.13
CA PRO A 108 12.11 2.43 0.89
C PRO A 108 12.55 3.12 2.19
N THR A 109 13.08 4.34 2.09
CA THR A 109 13.20 5.21 3.27
C THR A 109 11.85 5.87 3.58
N MET A 110 11.70 6.39 4.81
CA MET A 110 10.50 7.19 5.12
C MET A 110 10.41 8.46 4.28
N LEU A 111 11.56 9.00 3.83
CA LEU A 111 11.58 10.15 2.94
C LEU A 111 11.00 9.78 1.56
N ASP A 112 11.46 8.67 0.98
CA ASP A 112 10.93 8.19 -0.32
C ASP A 112 9.41 7.95 -0.23
N ALA A 113 8.96 7.28 0.84
CA ALA A 113 7.53 7.03 1.06
C ALA A 113 6.71 8.32 1.23
N ALA A 114 7.26 9.33 1.92
CA ALA A 114 6.61 10.62 2.07
C ALA A 114 6.56 11.40 0.75
N ASP A 115 7.63 11.35 -0.05
CA ASP A 115 7.70 11.98 -1.37
C ASP A 115 6.69 11.36 -2.34
N ASP A 116 6.52 10.03 -2.32
CA ASP A 116 5.50 9.34 -3.12
C ASP A 116 4.08 9.73 -2.71
N LEU A 117 3.80 9.83 -1.41
CA LEU A 117 2.52 10.32 -0.92
C LEU A 117 2.26 11.79 -1.30
N ASP A 118 3.27 12.64 -1.25
CA ASP A 118 3.14 14.05 -1.66
C ASP A 118 2.86 14.16 -3.16
N ARG A 119 3.54 13.38 -3.99
CA ARG A 119 3.25 13.27 -5.44
C ARG A 119 1.81 12.85 -5.68
N LEU A 120 1.34 11.83 -4.96
CA LEU A 120 -0.02 11.33 -5.09
C LEU A 120 -1.06 12.37 -4.65
N LYS A 121 -0.79 13.11 -3.58
CA LYS A 121 -1.63 14.21 -3.12
C LYS A 121 -1.74 15.31 -4.17
N ARG A 122 -0.63 15.72 -4.79
CA ARG A 122 -0.63 16.73 -5.87
C ARG A 122 -1.41 16.25 -7.10
N TYR A 123 -1.26 14.98 -7.46
CA TYR A 123 -2.03 14.35 -8.53
C TYR A 123 -3.54 14.45 -8.27
N LEU A 124 -3.99 14.11 -7.06
CA LEU A 124 -5.40 14.22 -6.66
C LEU A 124 -5.92 15.66 -6.60
N CYS A 125 -5.07 16.64 -6.31
CA CYS A 125 -5.43 18.07 -6.30
C CYS A 125 -5.50 18.71 -7.70
N GLY A 126 -5.13 18.00 -8.76
CA GLY A 126 -5.27 18.48 -10.13
C GLY A 126 -4.14 19.40 -10.61
N ASP A 127 -2.97 19.40 -9.95
CA ASP A 127 -1.76 20.07 -10.45
C ASP A 127 -1.23 19.34 -11.69
N THR A 128 -1.88 19.59 -12.82
CA THR A 128 -1.74 18.80 -14.05
C THR A 128 -0.55 19.29 -14.87
N THR A 129 0.66 18.96 -14.41
CA THR A 129 1.88 18.92 -15.24
C THR A 129 2.68 17.63 -15.08
N ALA A 130 2.30 16.74 -14.16
CA ALA A 130 2.99 15.48 -13.94
C ALA A 130 2.13 14.30 -14.40
N THR A 131 2.53 13.65 -15.49
CA THR A 131 2.26 12.21 -15.67
C THR A 131 2.75 11.53 -14.39
N PHE A 132 1.86 10.86 -13.65
CA PHE A 132 2.28 10.11 -12.47
C PHE A 132 3.22 8.99 -12.94
N ALA A 133 4.51 9.17 -12.69
CA ALA A 133 5.52 8.12 -12.77
C ALA A 133 5.95 7.86 -11.33
N SER A 134 5.62 6.66 -10.84
CA SER A 134 6.06 6.20 -9.52
C SER A 134 7.58 6.37 -9.41
N SER A 135 8.05 7.06 -8.36
CA SER A 135 9.48 7.27 -8.11
C SER A 135 10.23 5.95 -7.91
N LEU A 136 9.49 4.90 -7.58
CA LEU A 136 9.94 3.55 -7.30
C LEU A 136 10.08 2.70 -8.59
N GLY A 137 9.83 3.29 -9.77
CA GLY A 137 10.14 2.66 -11.05
C GLY A 137 9.21 1.51 -11.44
N ILE A 138 7.99 1.44 -10.90
CA ILE A 138 7.01 0.43 -11.34
C ILE A 138 6.35 0.91 -12.63
N SER A 139 6.90 0.43 -13.74
CA SER A 139 6.28 0.49 -15.06
C SER A 139 5.03 -0.40 -15.07
N SER A 140 3.86 0.19 -15.28
CA SER A 140 2.70 -0.53 -15.79
C SER A 140 2.90 -0.85 -17.28
N SER A 141 3.61 -1.93 -17.57
CA SER A 141 3.57 -2.77 -18.80
C SER A 141 4.71 -3.79 -18.66
N THR A 142 4.46 -5.11 -18.71
CA THR A 142 4.03 -5.82 -19.92
C THR A 142 2.94 -6.86 -19.66
N ILE A 143 1.91 -6.82 -20.51
CA ILE A 143 1.28 -8.04 -21.02
C ILE A 143 2.34 -8.66 -21.91
N ASP A 144 2.80 -9.87 -21.57
CA ASP A 144 3.35 -10.80 -22.55
C ASP A 144 2.66 -12.14 -22.30
N ASP A 145 1.97 -12.60 -23.35
CA ASP A 145 1.34 -13.90 -23.47
C ASP A 145 2.29 -15.03 -23.01
N TYR A 146 1.77 -15.97 -22.21
CA TYR A 146 1.73 -17.42 -22.47
C TYR A 146 0.90 -18.14 -21.39
#